data_AF-A0A842UXQ2-F1
#
_entry.id   AF-A0A842UXQ2-F1
#
_cell.length_a   1.000
_cell.length_b   1.000
_cell.length_c   1.000
_cell.angle_alpha   90.00
_cell.angle_beta   90.00
_cell.angle_gamma   90.00
#
_symmetry.space_group_name_H-M   'P 1'
#
loop_
_entity.id
_entity.type
_entity.pdbx_description
1 polymer ?
#
loop_
_entity_poly.entity_id
_entity_poly.type
_entity_poly.pdbx_seq_one_letter_code
_entity_poly.pdbx_strand_id
1 'polypeptide(L)'
;MGVKQSNTFKYFFLGVFILLMFLSFLVIQPFINSILASIVIAYVFYPIFRLLNNKIKNKSLCALIVSVFIILLITIPFSFLLQSSATEAQYLYVR
;
A
#
# COMPACT_ATOMS: atom_id res chain seq x y z
N MET A 1 34.43 37.82 -18.85
CA MET A 1 33.24 37.08 -19.34
C MET A 1 32.41 36.64 -18.14
N GLY A 2 31.43 37.44 -17.71
CA GLY A 2 30.60 37.17 -16.53
C GLY A 2 29.26 36.58 -16.95
N VAL A 3 29.06 35.29 -16.71
CA VAL A 3 27.83 34.58 -17.06
C VAL A 3 26.72 35.04 -16.11
N LYS A 4 25.85 35.95 -16.59
CA LYS A 4 24.67 36.44 -15.88
C LYS A 4 23.56 35.37 -15.91
N GLN A 5 23.71 34.31 -15.12
CA GLN A 5 22.84 33.12 -15.14
C GLN A 5 21.89 32.95 -13.93
N SER A 6 21.72 33.95 -13.06
CA SER A 6 21.28 33.67 -11.68
C SER A 6 19.77 33.52 -11.41
N ASN A 7 18.87 33.94 -12.32
CA ASN A 7 17.44 34.06 -11.96
C ASN A 7 16.53 33.06 -12.70
N THR A 8 16.72 32.83 -14.00
CA THR A 8 15.85 31.94 -14.79
C THR A 8 15.91 30.50 -14.33
N PHE A 9 17.10 30.00 -13.95
CA PHE A 9 17.27 28.66 -13.39
C PHE A 9 16.56 28.48 -12.05
N LYS A 10 16.50 29.52 -11.21
CA LYS A 10 15.76 29.47 -9.94
C LYS A 10 14.26 29.35 -10.17
N TYR A 11 13.69 30.13 -11.09
CA TYR A 11 12.27 30.03 -11.42
C TYR A 11 11.92 28.71 -12.11
N PHE A 12 12.78 28.21 -12.97
CA PHE A 12 12.62 26.89 -13.59
C PHE A 12 12.65 25.78 -12.53
N PHE A 13 13.66 25.78 -11.65
CA PHE A 13 13.77 24.80 -10.57
C PHE A 13 12.59 24.88 -9.60
N LEU A 14 12.15 26.09 -9.25
CA LEU A 14 10.97 26.31 -8.41
C LEU A 14 9.71 25.77 -9.08
N GLY A 15 9.50 26.04 -10.37
CA GLY A 15 8.36 25.52 -11.12
C GLY A 15 8.31 23.98 -11.13
N VAL A 16 9.45 23.33 -11.40
CA VAL A 16 9.57 21.87 -11.35
C VAL A 16 9.33 21.34 -9.93
N PHE A 17 9.81 22.05 -8.90
CA PHE A 17 9.60 21.67 -7.50
C PHE A 17 8.11 21.71 -7.10
N ILE A 18 7.39 22.79 -7.45
CA ILE A 18 5.93 22.87 -7.23
C ILE A 18 5.21 21.74 -7.98
N LEU A 19 5.60 21.48 -9.23
CA LEU A 19 4.99 20.43 -10.04
C LEU A 19 5.18 19.04 -9.40
N LEU A 20 6.40 18.73 -8.95
CA LEU A 20 6.72 17.50 -8.22
C LEU A 20 5.87 17.37 -6.96
N MET A 21 5.76 18.44 -6.17
CA MET A 21 4.99 18.45 -4.94
C MET A 21 3.50 18.20 -5.21
N PHE A 22 2.95 18.80 -6.28
CA PHE A 22 1.58 18.56 -6.72
C PHE A 22 1.37 17.11 -7.17
N LEU A 23 2.30 16.57 -7.96
CA LEU A 23 2.23 15.18 -8.42
C LEU A 23 2.33 14.19 -7.26
N SER A 24 3.22 14.43 -6.30
CA SER A 24 3.32 13.63 -5.07
C SER A 24 2.02 13.67 -4.27
N PHE A 25 1.38 14.83 -4.15
CA PHE A 25 0.09 14.94 -3.46
C PHE A 25 -1.00 14.14 -4.17
N LEU A 26 -1.06 14.20 -5.50
CA LEU A 26 -2.02 13.44 -6.30
C LEU A 26 -1.82 11.93 -6.18
N VAL A 27 -0.57 11.47 -6.05
CA VAL A 27 -0.25 10.07 -5.78
C VAL A 27 -0.64 9.68 -4.36
N ILE A 28 -0.40 10.52 -3.34
CA ILE A 28 -0.70 10.18 -1.94
C ILE A 28 -2.21 10.16 -1.67
N GLN A 29 -2.99 11.02 -2.32
CA GLN A 29 -4.45 11.14 -2.13
C GLN A 29 -5.20 9.79 -2.14
N PRO A 30 -5.04 8.90 -3.14
CA PRO A 30 -5.70 7.59 -3.14
C PRO A 30 -5.16 6.63 -2.08
N PHE A 31 -3.91 6.78 -1.62
CA PHE A 31 -3.31 5.88 -0.63
C PHE A 31 -3.82 6.14 0.79
N ILE A 32 -4.25 7.36 1.12
CA ILE A 32 -4.79 7.67 2.45
C ILE A 32 -5.95 6.73 2.79
N ASN A 33 -6.84 6.47 1.84
CA ASN A 33 -7.97 5.56 2.06
C ASN A 33 -7.51 4.11 2.33
N SER A 34 -6.53 3.62 1.56
CA SER A 34 -5.93 2.30 1.74
C SER A 34 -5.16 2.16 3.06
N ILE A 35 -4.46 3.22 3.49
CA ILE A 35 -3.75 3.27 4.78
C ILE A 35 -4.75 3.24 5.94
N LEU A 36 -5.85 4.00 5.86
CA LEU A 36 -6.89 3.98 6.88
C LEU A 36 -7.55 2.59 6.97
N ALA A 37 -7.88 1.98 5.83
CA ALA A 37 -8.43 0.62 5.79
C ALA A 37 -7.46 -0.40 6.40
N SER A 38 -6.16 -0.31 6.10
CA SER A 38 -5.16 -1.24 6.66
C SER A 38 -5.00 -1.06 8.17
N ILE A 39 -5.06 0.17 8.69
CA ILE A 39 -5.07 0.45 10.14
C ILE A 39 -6.30 -0.21 10.79
N VAL A 40 -7.49 -0.05 10.21
CA VAL A 40 -8.71 -0.68 10.73
C VAL A 40 -8.57 -2.20 10.77
N ILE A 41 -8.11 -2.81 9.68
CA ILE A 41 -7.87 -4.26 9.61
C ILE A 41 -6.85 -4.68 10.67
N ALA A 42 -5.70 -4.01 10.75
CA ALA A 42 -4.68 -4.32 11.75
C ALA A 42 -5.24 -4.25 13.18
N TYR A 43 -6.10 -3.28 13.47
CA TYR A 43 -6.74 -3.13 14.77
C TYR A 43 -7.77 -4.23 15.04
N VAL A 44 -8.58 -4.60 14.04
CA VAL A 44 -9.55 -5.72 14.14
C VAL A 44 -8.84 -7.06 14.36
N PHE A 45 -7.65 -7.25 13.79
CA PHE A 45 -6.84 -8.46 13.97
C PHE A 45 -5.89 -8.40 15.18
N TYR A 46 -5.81 -7.26 15.89
CA TYR A 46 -5.04 -7.13 17.13
C TYR A 46 -5.41 -8.14 18.25
N PRO A 47 -6.70 -8.48 18.53
CA PRO A 47 -7.02 -9.51 19.52
C PRO A 47 -6.41 -10.87 19.19
N ILE A 48 -6.31 -11.22 17.90
CA ILE A 48 -5.69 -12.48 17.45
C ILE A 48 -4.19 -12.47 17.76
N PHE A 49 -3.52 -11.34 17.51
CA PHE A 49 -2.11 -11.16 17.91
C PHE A 49 -1.94 -11.30 19.43
N ARG A 50 -2.82 -10.70 20.24
CA ARG A 50 -2.75 -10.77 21.70
C ARG A 50 -2.95 -12.20 22.24
N LEU A 51 -3.89 -12.96 21.67
CA LEU A 51 -4.12 -14.37 22.03
C LEU A 51 -2.89 -15.24 21.74
N LEU A 52 -2.22 -15.00 20.60
CA LEU A 52 -1.04 -15.74 20.21
C LEU A 52 0.19 -15.34 21.04
N ASN A 53 0.32 -14.05 21.37
CA ASN A 53 1.42 -13.53 22.19
C ASN A 53 1.38 -14.03 23.64
N ASN A 54 0.20 -14.40 24.15
CA ASN A 54 0.08 -15.04 25.46
C ASN A 54 0.57 -16.51 25.45
N LYS A 55 0.62 -17.17 24.29
CA LYS A 55 1.09 -18.57 24.15
C LYS A 55 2.58 -18.67 23.83
N ILE A 56 3.17 -17.64 23.20
CA ILE A 56 4.55 -17.67 22.72
C ILE A 56 5.40 -16.68 23.53
N LYS A 57 6.39 -17.18 24.28
CA LYS A 57 7.32 -16.35 25.09
C LYS A 57 8.10 -15.31 24.26
N ASN A 58 8.33 -15.58 22.98
CA ASN A 58 9.10 -14.73 22.08
C ASN A 58 8.18 -13.87 21.17
N LYS A 59 8.09 -12.57 21.48
CA LYS A 59 7.30 -11.57 20.74
C LYS A 59 7.63 -11.53 19.24
N SER A 60 8.89 -11.68 18.85
CA SER A 60 9.31 -11.57 17.44
C SER A 60 8.83 -12.76 16.61
N LEU A 61 8.91 -13.98 17.16
CA LEU A 61 8.36 -15.18 16.51
C LEU A 61 6.84 -15.10 16.41
N CYS A 62 6.18 -14.58 17.44
CA CYS A 62 4.74 -14.40 17.44
C CYS A 62 4.28 -13.41 16.36
N ALA A 63 4.97 -12.27 16.23
CA ALA A 63 4.69 -11.27 15.20
C ALA A 63 4.91 -11.83 13.78
N LEU A 64 5.96 -12.63 13.58
CA LEU A 64 6.21 -13.27 12.29
C LEU A 64 5.10 -14.26 11.93
N ILE A 65 4.69 -15.12 12.86
CA ILE A 65 3.62 -16.10 12.65
C ILE A 65 2.29 -15.40 12.32
N VAL A 66 1.93 -14.37 13.09
CA VAL A 66 0.69 -13.62 12.86
C VAL A 66 0.72 -12.89 11.51
N SER A 67 1.85 -12.30 11.15
CA SER A 67 2.02 -11.63 9.85
C SER A 67 1.85 -12.62 8.68
N VAL A 68 2.54 -13.77 8.73
CA VAL A 68 2.41 -14.83 7.71
C VAL A 68 0.98 -15.36 7.64
N PHE A 69 0.33 -15.56 8.79
CA PHE A 69 -1.05 -16.01 8.85
C PHE A 69 -2.02 -15.02 8.20
N ILE A 70 -1.87 -13.71 8.47
CA ILE A 70 -2.68 -12.66 7.83
C ILE A 70 -2.43 -12.63 6.31
N ILE A 71 -1.17 -12.75 5.86
CA ILE A 71 -0.84 -12.79 4.44
C ILE A 71 -1.55 -13.97 3.75
N LEU A 72 -1.48 -15.17 4.33
CA LEU A 72 -2.17 -16.35 3.83
C LEU A 72 -3.69 -16.15 3.81
N LEU A 73 -4.25 -15.63 4.90
CA LEU A 73 -5.69 -15.41 5.04
C LEU A 73 -6.24 -14.41 4.03
N ILE A 74 -5.44 -13.45 3.55
CA ILE A 74 -5.83 -12.51 2.50
C ILE A 74 -5.55 -13.10 1.11
N THR A 75 -4.40 -13.72 0.90
CA THR A 75 -3.95 -14.19 -0.43
C THR A 75 -4.80 -15.34 -0.95
N ILE A 76 -5.19 -16.27 -0.07
CA ILE A 76 -6.01 -17.43 -0.44
C ILE A 76 -7.36 -16.98 -1.04
N PRO A 77 -8.25 -16.27 -0.31
CA PRO A 77 -9.52 -15.86 -0.88
C PRO A 77 -9.37 -14.92 -2.07
N PHE A 78 -8.33 -14.07 -2.09
CA PHE A 78 -8.05 -13.20 -3.23
C PHE A 78 -7.72 -14.00 -4.49
N SER A 79 -6.94 -15.08 -4.38
CA SER A 79 -6.66 -15.97 -5.51
C SER A 79 -7.93 -16.66 -6.05
N PHE A 80 -8.84 -17.07 -5.16
CA PHE A 80 -10.13 -17.62 -5.56
C PHE A 80 -10.98 -16.58 -6.30
N LEU A 81 -11.08 -15.36 -5.77
CA LEU A 81 -11.81 -14.25 -6.41
C LEU A 81 -11.27 -13.93 -7.80
N LEU A 82 -9.94 -13.86 -7.95
CA LEU A 82 -9.29 -13.61 -9.24
C LEU A 82 -9.60 -14.69 -10.26
N GLN A 83 -9.60 -15.97 -9.86
CA GLN A 83 -9.95 -17.07 -10.76
C GLN A 83 -11.40 -16.95 -11.22
N SER A 84 -12.34 -16.72 -10.31
CA SER A 84 -13.75 -16.55 -10.65
C SER A 84 -13.99 -15.38 -11.62
N SER A 85 -13.40 -14.21 -11.35
CA SER A 85 -13.54 -13.04 -12.22
C SER A 85 -12.84 -13.20 -13.57
N ALA A 86 -11.69 -13.88 -13.62
CA ALA A 86 -10.97 -14.14 -14.86
C ALA A 86 -11.73 -15.09 -15.79
N THR A 87 -12.40 -16.11 -15.24
CA THR A 87 -13.24 -17.03 -16.03
C THR A 87 -14.42 -16.30 -16.68
N GLU A 88 -15.09 -15.40 -15.96
CA GLU A 88 -16.19 -14.60 -16.52
C GLU A 88 -15.74 -13.65 -17.62
N ALA A 89 -14.59 -12.99 -17.43
CA ALA A 89 -14.04 -12.08 -18.44
C ALA A 89 -13.72 -12.84 -19.74
N GLN A 90 -13.07 -14.01 -19.67
CA GLN A 90 -12.77 -14.82 -20.85
C GLN A 90 -14.04 -15.31 -21.57
N TYR A 91 -15.08 -15.68 -20.83
CA TYR A 91 -16.36 -16.07 -21.42
C TYR A 91 -17.02 -14.94 -22.23
N LEU A 92 -16.94 -13.70 -21.76
CA LEU A 92 -17.46 -12.53 -22.47
C LEU A 92 -16.63 -12.12 -23.70
N TYR A 93 -15.33 -12.43 -23.73
CA TYR A 93 -14.47 -12.15 -24.90
C TYR A 93 -14.57 -13.22 -25.99
N VAL A 94 -14.90 -14.47 -25.64
CA VAL A 94 -14.96 -15.60 -26.59
C VAL A 94 -16.36 -15.77 -27.22
N ARG A 95 -17.39 -15.13 -26.68
CA ARG A 95 -18.76 -15.14 -27.19
C ARG A 95 -19.08 -13.88 -27.99
#